data_AF-A0ABD1FRE9-F1
#
_entry.id   AF-A0ABD1FRE9-F1
#
_cell.length_a   1.000
_cell.length_b   1.000
_cell.length_c   1.000
_cell.angle_alpha   90.00
_cell.angle_beta   90.00
_cell.angle_gamma   90.00
#
_symmetry.space_group_name_H-M   'P 1'
#
loop_
_entity.id
_entity.type
_entity.pdbx_description
1 polymer ?
#
loop_
_entity_poly.entity_id
_entity_poly.type
_entity_poly.pdbx_seq_one_letter_code
_entity_poly.pdbx_strand_id
1 'polypeptide(L)'
;MVKPEPIKDNCVDWRWKYFQGCLGALDGTFINVLVPNEDKPRFRNRKGQITTNTLAACDRYMRFTYVLPGWEGSAGDARVLWDAVNRPHGLRVPIGNYYLCDNGYANSQGFLTPFRGVRYHLKEWGPDTMWAEFLIM
;
A
#
# COMPACT_ATOMS: atom_id res chain seq x y z
N MET A 1 -14.16 7.51 -3.47
CA MET A 1 -13.01 7.45 -2.53
C MET A 1 -12.71 8.86 -2.04
N VAL A 2 -12.09 9.01 -0.88
CA VAL A 2 -11.76 10.33 -0.33
C VAL A 2 -10.52 10.90 -1.01
N LYS A 3 -10.43 12.23 -1.11
CA LYS A 3 -9.19 12.87 -1.55
C LYS A 3 -8.18 12.83 -0.39
N PRO A 4 -6.95 12.32 -0.59
CA PRO A 4 -5.95 12.33 0.46
C PRO A 4 -5.52 13.76 0.77
N GLU A 5 -5.33 14.06 2.05
CA GLU A 5 -4.73 15.31 2.50
C GLU A 5 -3.35 15.02 3.07
N PRO A 6 -2.31 15.76 2.65
CA PRO A 6 -0.98 15.54 3.16
C PRO A 6 -0.86 15.95 4.62
N ILE A 7 -0.04 15.21 5.37
CA ILE A 7 0.37 15.61 6.71
C ILE A 7 1.09 16.96 6.62
N LYS A 8 0.58 17.93 7.38
CA LYS A 8 1.15 19.28 7.49
C LYS A 8 2.32 19.30 8.48
N ASP A 9 3.21 20.25 8.28
CA ASP A 9 4.42 20.49 9.08
C ASP A 9 4.12 20.72 10.57
N ASN A 10 2.95 21.27 10.87
CA ASN A 10 2.48 21.52 12.23
C ASN A 10 1.64 20.39 12.83
N CYS A 11 1.69 19.18 12.25
CA CYS A 11 0.96 18.03 12.77
C CYS A 11 1.44 17.68 14.18
N VAL A 12 0.52 17.70 15.15
CA VAL A 12 0.81 17.38 16.56
C VAL A 12 0.57 15.91 16.90
N ASP A 13 -0.09 15.13 16.02
CA ASP A 13 -0.27 13.69 16.21
C ASP A 13 1.10 13.01 16.20
N TRP A 14 1.49 12.43 17.32
CA TRP A 14 2.81 11.84 17.52
C TRP A 14 3.13 10.71 16.53
N ARG A 15 2.09 10.06 15.97
CA ARG A 15 2.24 9.00 14.97
C ARG A 15 2.62 9.55 13.60
N TRP A 16 2.12 10.74 13.28
CA TRP A 16 2.21 11.31 11.93
C TRP A 16 3.13 12.52 11.83
N LYS A 17 3.50 13.17 12.95
CA LYS A 17 4.30 14.41 12.96
C LYS A 17 5.65 14.31 12.25
N TYR A 18 6.21 13.12 12.13
CA TYR A 18 7.48 12.86 11.44
C TYR A 18 7.31 12.60 9.93
N PHE A 19 6.08 12.47 9.46
CA PHE A 19 5.73 12.09 8.09
C PHE A 19 5.12 13.26 7.32
N GLN A 20 5.74 14.45 7.41
CA GLN A 20 5.33 15.62 6.64
C GLN A 20 5.21 15.27 5.14
N GLY A 21 4.14 15.72 4.50
CA GLY A 21 3.86 15.45 3.09
C GLY A 21 3.28 14.06 2.80
N CYS A 22 3.19 13.16 3.77
CA CYS A 22 2.59 11.84 3.61
C CYS A 22 1.08 11.94 3.34
N LEU A 23 0.60 11.20 2.36
CA LEU A 23 -0.81 11.10 1.99
C LEU A 23 -1.52 9.94 2.72
N GLY A 24 -0.74 9.00 3.25
CA GLY A 24 -1.20 7.80 3.94
C GLY A 24 -0.37 6.58 3.55
N ALA A 25 -0.97 5.40 3.58
CA ALA A 25 -0.31 4.13 3.30
C ALA A 25 -0.83 3.50 2.00
N LEU A 26 0.00 2.67 1.36
CA LEU A 26 -0.32 1.91 0.15
C LEU A 26 0.24 0.50 0.26
N ASP A 27 -0.61 -0.48 -0.03
CA ASP A 27 -0.24 -1.88 0.01
C ASP A 27 -1.02 -2.73 -1.02
N GLY A 28 -0.43 -3.87 -1.39
CA GLY A 28 -1.06 -4.91 -2.19
C GLY A 28 -1.69 -5.96 -1.27
N THR A 29 -2.96 -6.28 -1.48
CA THR A 29 -3.66 -7.32 -0.74
C THR A 29 -4.19 -8.41 -1.65
N PHE A 30 -4.10 -9.66 -1.21
CA PHE A 30 -4.60 -10.80 -1.96
C PHE A 30 -6.00 -11.19 -1.47
N ILE A 31 -6.97 -11.12 -2.37
CA ILE A 31 -8.36 -11.53 -2.11
C ILE A 31 -8.60 -12.89 -2.76
N ASN A 32 -9.10 -13.86 -2.00
CA ASN A 32 -9.44 -15.18 -2.55
C ASN A 32 -10.53 -15.07 -3.63
N VAL A 33 -10.34 -15.77 -4.74
CA VAL A 33 -11.30 -15.78 -5.85
C VAL A 33 -11.53 -17.19 -6.38
N LEU A 34 -12.68 -17.38 -7.01
CA LEU A 34 -12.99 -18.58 -7.78
C LEU A 34 -12.84 -18.26 -9.25
N VAL A 35 -12.02 -19.05 -9.95
CA VAL A 35 -11.80 -18.93 -11.40
C VAL A 35 -11.86 -20.31 -12.04
N PRO A 36 -12.15 -20.40 -13.36
CA PRO A 36 -12.06 -21.64 -14.12
C PRO A 36 -10.71 -22.35 -13.94
N ASN A 37 -10.68 -23.68 -14.08
CA ASN A 37 -9.46 -24.47 -13.88
C ASN A 37 -8.30 -24.04 -14.79
N GLU A 38 -8.62 -23.61 -16.01
CA GLU A 38 -7.66 -23.08 -16.99
C GLU A 38 -6.97 -21.79 -16.54
N ASP A 39 -7.64 -20.95 -15.74
CA ASP A 39 -7.11 -19.68 -15.24
C ASP A 39 -6.38 -19.82 -13.89
N LYS A 40 -6.65 -20.89 -13.13
CA LYS A 40 -6.01 -21.13 -11.81
C LYS A 40 -4.49 -20.95 -11.80
N PRO A 41 -3.71 -21.35 -12.82
CA PRO A 41 -2.28 -21.09 -12.84
C PRO A 41 -1.91 -19.59 -12.76
N ARG A 42 -2.68 -18.71 -13.42
CA ARG A 42 -2.44 -17.26 -13.43
C ARG A 42 -2.82 -16.60 -12.11
N PHE A 43 -3.90 -17.07 -11.48
CA PHE A 43 -4.39 -16.51 -10.21
C PHE A 43 -3.70 -17.12 -8.98
N ARG A 44 -2.73 -18.03 -9.16
CA ARG A 44 -2.03 -18.65 -8.04
C ARG A 44 -0.98 -17.70 -7.47
N ASN A 45 -1.13 -17.35 -6.20
CA ASN A 45 -0.13 -16.57 -5.47
C ASN A 45 1.06 -17.44 -5.01
N ARG A 46 2.09 -16.80 -4.43
CA ARG A 46 3.28 -17.47 -3.89
C ARG A 46 2.97 -18.50 -2.79
N LYS A 47 1.84 -18.37 -2.09
CA LYS A 47 1.37 -19.31 -1.05
C LYS A 47 0.53 -20.45 -1.63
N GLY A 48 0.38 -20.53 -2.95
CA GLY A 48 -0.40 -21.56 -3.64
C GLY A 48 -1.91 -21.34 -3.63
N GLN A 49 -2.39 -20.21 -3.10
CA GLN A 49 -3.82 -19.87 -3.05
C GLN A 49 -4.25 -19.21 -4.35
N ILE A 50 -5.52 -19.37 -4.71
CA ILE A 50 -6.12 -18.73 -5.88
C ILE A 50 -6.70 -17.38 -5.46
N THR A 51 -6.03 -16.30 -5.88
CA THR A 51 -6.33 -14.93 -5.43
C THR A 51 -6.27 -13.93 -6.58
N THR A 52 -6.91 -12.79 -6.39
CA THR A 52 -6.61 -11.56 -7.15
C THR A 52 -5.74 -10.65 -6.28
N ASN A 53 -4.75 -10.00 -6.88
CA ASN A 53 -3.99 -8.94 -6.24
C ASN A 53 -4.78 -7.62 -6.38
N THR A 54 -5.02 -6.95 -5.27
CA THR A 54 -5.70 -5.66 -5.18
C THR A 54 -4.77 -4.66 -4.52
N LEU A 55 -4.37 -3.63 -5.25
CA LEU A 55 -3.62 -2.52 -4.67
C LEU A 55 -4.61 -1.54 -4.03
N ALA A 56 -4.34 -1.13 -2.80
CA ALA A 56 -5.15 -0.11 -2.13
C ALA A 56 -4.25 0.94 -1.48
N ALA A 57 -4.73 2.17 -1.48
CA ALA A 57 -4.16 3.24 -0.69
C ALA A 57 -5.23 3.82 0.25
N CYS A 58 -4.81 4.16 1.45
CA CYS A 58 -5.66 4.76 2.47
C CYS A 58 -5.00 5.99 3.08
N ASP A 59 -5.81 6.93 3.55
CA ASP A 59 -5.30 8.06 4.32
C ASP A 59 -4.98 7.67 5.77
N ARG A 60 -4.47 8.64 6.56
CA ARG A 60 -4.17 8.47 7.99
C ARG A 60 -5.35 8.05 8.87
N TYR A 61 -6.58 8.11 8.35
CA TYR A 61 -7.81 7.72 9.02
C TYR A 61 -8.35 6.36 8.51
N MET A 62 -7.54 5.60 7.76
CA MET A 62 -7.90 4.32 7.11
C MET A 62 -9.05 4.44 6.11
N ARG A 63 -9.26 5.63 5.53
CA ARG A 63 -10.27 5.81 4.48
C ARG A 63 -9.60 5.56 3.15
N PHE A 64 -10.17 4.70 2.32
CA PHE A 64 -9.64 4.43 0.98
C PHE A 64 -9.60 5.70 0.13
N THR A 65 -8.41 6.01 -0.37
CA THR A 65 -8.12 7.09 -1.31
C THR A 65 -7.96 6.56 -2.73
N TYR A 66 -7.51 5.32 -2.87
CA TYR A 66 -7.37 4.60 -4.14
C TYR A 66 -7.55 3.09 -3.95
N VAL A 67 -8.17 2.42 -4.92
CA VAL A 67 -8.27 0.95 -4.97
C VAL A 67 -8.17 0.51 -6.44
N LEU A 68 -7.28 -0.42 -6.72
CA LEU A 68 -7.12 -1.08 -8.02
C LEU A 68 -7.25 -2.60 -7.83
N PRO A 69 -8.45 -3.16 -8.04
CA PRO A 69 -8.65 -4.60 -8.05
C PRO A 69 -8.35 -5.21 -9.43
N GLY A 70 -8.29 -6.54 -9.49
CA GLY A 70 -8.40 -7.29 -10.74
C GLY A 70 -7.10 -7.78 -11.36
N TRP A 71 -5.95 -7.58 -10.69
CA TRP A 71 -4.71 -8.23 -11.10
C TRP A 71 -4.71 -9.70 -10.67
N GLU A 72 -4.10 -10.58 -11.46
CA GLU A 72 -4.02 -11.99 -11.10
C GLU A 72 -3.13 -12.20 -9.87
N GLY A 73 -3.40 -13.23 -9.05
CA GLY A 73 -2.63 -13.52 -7.83
C GLY A 73 -1.14 -13.80 -8.05
N SER A 74 -0.71 -14.10 -9.28
CA SER A 74 0.70 -14.21 -9.65
C SER A 74 1.38 -12.88 -9.98
N ALA A 75 0.61 -11.79 -10.16
CA ALA A 75 1.15 -10.48 -10.45
C ALA A 75 1.87 -9.91 -9.21
N GLY A 76 3.14 -9.57 -9.39
CA GLY A 76 3.94 -8.92 -8.35
C GLY A 76 3.51 -7.47 -8.11
N ASP A 77 3.64 -7.02 -6.87
CA ASP A 77 3.14 -5.71 -6.40
C ASP A 77 3.72 -4.52 -7.19
N ALA A 78 5.00 -4.59 -7.57
CA ALA A 78 5.63 -3.58 -8.42
C ALA A 78 4.93 -3.41 -9.78
N ARG A 79 4.45 -4.50 -10.39
CA ARG A 79 3.71 -4.46 -11.65
C ARG A 79 2.34 -3.83 -11.47
N VAL A 80 1.65 -4.19 -10.39
CA VAL A 80 0.33 -3.64 -10.04
C VAL A 80 0.43 -2.14 -9.76
N LEU A 81 1.47 -1.71 -9.02
CA LEU A 81 1.74 -0.28 -8.78
C LEU A 81 2.07 0.47 -10.07
N TRP A 82 2.90 -0.10 -10.94
CA TRP A 82 3.23 0.53 -12.21
C TRP A 82 1.99 0.74 -13.08
N ASP A 83 1.08 -0.24 -13.14
CA ASP A 83 -0.21 -0.09 -13.82
C ASP A 83 -1.06 1.00 -13.14
N ALA A 84 -1.18 0.96 -11.81
CA ALA A 84 -1.93 1.96 -11.06
C ALA A 84 -1.50 3.40 -11.38
N VAL A 85 -0.21 3.66 -11.53
CA VAL A 85 0.32 5.00 -11.81
C VAL A 85 0.13 5.43 -13.27
N ASN A 86 0.24 4.49 -14.22
CA ASN A 86 0.25 4.79 -15.65
C ASN A 86 -1.12 4.75 -16.32
N ARG A 87 -2.17 4.29 -15.63
CA ARG A 87 -3.53 4.27 -16.17
C ARG A 87 -4.11 5.68 -16.41
N PRO A 88 -4.96 5.86 -17.43
CA PRO A 88 -5.86 7.00 -17.54
C PRO A 88 -6.79 7.00 -16.32
N HIS A 89 -6.69 8.01 -15.45
CA HIS A 89 -7.35 8.05 -14.12
C HIS A 89 -6.78 7.12 -13.05
N GLY A 90 -5.52 6.71 -13.22
CA GLY A 90 -4.76 5.97 -12.22
C GLY A 90 -4.42 6.78 -10.95
N LEU A 91 -3.68 6.15 -10.05
CA LEU A 91 -3.15 6.74 -8.84
C LEU A 91 -2.27 7.95 -9.18
N ARG A 92 -2.65 9.14 -8.71
CA ARG A 92 -1.89 10.38 -8.87
C ARG A 92 -1.33 10.83 -7.52
N VAL A 93 -0.02 11.01 -7.47
CA VAL A 93 0.70 11.54 -6.31
C VAL A 93 1.19 12.95 -6.66
N PRO A 94 0.71 14.01 -5.97
CA PRO A 94 1.21 15.36 -6.18
C PRO A 94 2.72 15.46 -5.88
N ILE A 95 3.40 16.36 -6.58
CA ILE A 95 4.83 16.61 -6.38
C ILE A 95 5.06 17.10 -4.94
N GLY A 96 6.05 16.52 -4.26
CA GLY A 96 6.36 16.81 -2.85
C GLY A 96 5.55 15.98 -1.85
N ASN A 97 4.65 15.12 -2.31
CA ASN A 97 3.90 14.20 -1.47
C ASN A 97 4.27 12.73 -1.77
N TYR A 98 3.92 11.84 -0.85
CA TYR A 98 4.20 10.41 -0.99
C TYR A 98 3.21 9.54 -0.20
N TYR A 99 3.11 8.28 -0.58
CA TYR A 99 2.54 7.21 0.25
C TYR A 99 3.66 6.44 0.95
N LEU A 100 3.39 5.99 2.18
CA LEU A 100 4.17 4.96 2.83
C LEU A 100 3.82 3.60 2.21
N CYS A 101 4.81 2.82 1.85
CA CYS A 101 4.64 1.57 1.12
C CYS A 101 5.45 0.46 1.77
N ASP A 102 5.02 -0.77 1.53
CA ASP A 102 5.73 -1.95 2.02
C ASP A 102 7.13 -2.13 1.48
N ASN A 103 7.93 -2.89 2.21
CA ASN A 103 9.29 -3.25 1.80
C ASN A 103 9.35 -4.12 0.52
N GLY A 104 8.22 -4.65 0.05
CA GLY A 104 8.06 -5.29 -1.25
C GLY A 104 8.13 -4.29 -2.42
N TYR A 105 7.84 -3.01 -2.19
CA TYR A 105 7.99 -1.94 -3.18
C TYR A 105 9.43 -1.39 -3.25
N ALA A 106 9.66 -0.55 -4.26
CA ALA A 106 10.89 0.21 -4.43
C ALA A 106 10.66 1.68 -4.07
N ASN A 107 11.62 2.28 -3.37
CA ASN A 107 11.67 3.72 -3.15
C ASN A 107 11.68 4.47 -4.49
N SER A 108 10.74 5.39 -4.67
CA SER A 108 10.62 6.21 -5.88
C SER A 108 9.86 7.50 -5.59
N GLN A 109 9.83 8.42 -6.56
CA GLN A 109 9.07 9.65 -6.38
C GLN A 109 7.58 9.33 -6.12
N GLY A 110 7.08 9.79 -4.98
CA GLY A 110 5.70 9.55 -4.54
C GLY A 110 5.49 8.28 -3.70
N PHE A 111 6.51 7.45 -3.49
CA PHE A 111 6.40 6.19 -2.76
C PHE A 111 7.65 5.97 -1.89
N LEU A 112 7.43 5.94 -0.57
CA LEU A 112 8.48 5.77 0.43
C LEU A 112 8.33 4.42 1.11
N THR A 113 9.35 3.58 0.99
CA THR A 113 9.44 2.27 1.66
C THR A 113 10.45 2.34 2.79
N PRO A 114 10.34 1.52 3.85
CA PRO A 114 11.32 1.52 4.92
C PRO A 114 12.72 1.14 4.45
N PHE A 115 13.66 1.43 5.32
CA PHE A 115 15.03 1.03 5.11
C PHE A 115 15.16 -0.50 5.21
N ARG A 116 15.69 -1.10 4.14
CA ARG A 116 15.91 -2.55 4.05
C ARG A 116 16.93 -3.01 5.09
N GLY A 117 16.62 -4.09 5.79
CA GLY A 117 17.52 -4.70 6.76
C GLY A 117 17.42 -4.13 8.17
N VAL A 118 16.62 -3.08 8.38
CA VAL A 118 16.24 -2.63 9.72
C VAL A 118 14.85 -3.15 10.02
N ARG A 119 14.71 -3.92 11.11
CA ARG A 119 13.41 -4.37 11.59
C ARG A 119 12.83 -3.32 12.51
N TYR A 120 11.80 -2.65 12.02
CA TYR A 120 10.93 -1.85 12.85
C TYR A 120 10.05 -2.87 13.62
N HIS A 121 10.17 -2.94 14.95
CA HIS A 121 9.48 -3.95 15.75
C HIS A 121 8.38 -3.31 16.61
N LEU A 122 7.18 -3.89 16.50
CA LEU A 122 5.95 -3.64 17.25
C LEU A 122 6.08 -3.44 18.78
N LYS A 123 7.16 -3.89 19.42
CA LYS A 123 7.32 -3.79 20.88
C LYS A 123 7.38 -2.34 21.41
N GLU A 124 7.59 -1.37 20.54
CA GLU A 124 7.61 0.06 20.89
C GLU A 124 6.23 0.74 20.78
N TRP A 125 5.22 0.05 20.22
CA TRP A 125 3.87 0.57 20.03
C TRP A 125 2.88 -0.32 20.79
N GLY A 126 2.11 0.28 21.71
CA GLY A 126 1.26 -0.45 22.67
C GLY A 126 0.23 -1.40 22.04
N PRO A 127 -0.43 -2.25 22.85
CA PRO A 127 -1.21 -3.41 22.40
C PRO A 127 -2.42 -3.14 21.49
N ASP A 128 -2.81 -1.88 21.27
CA ASP A 128 -4.03 -1.49 20.54
C ASP A 128 -3.78 -0.87 19.15
N THR A 129 -2.80 -1.36 18.40
CA THR A 129 -2.48 -0.78 17.09
C THR A 129 -2.67 -1.73 15.92
N MET A 130 -3.90 -1.79 15.40
CA MET A 130 -4.20 -2.14 13.99
C MET A 130 -3.30 -1.39 12.99
N TRP A 131 -2.74 -0.26 13.41
CA TRP A 131 -1.81 0.58 12.67
C TRP A 131 -0.45 -0.07 12.44
N ALA A 132 -0.03 -1.04 13.25
CA ALA A 132 1.30 -1.60 13.15
C ALA A 132 1.52 -2.50 11.93
N GLU A 133 0.46 -3.07 11.35
CA GLU A 133 0.58 -3.77 10.07
C GLU A 133 0.76 -2.80 8.89
N PHE A 134 0.26 -1.56 9.01
CA PHE A 134 0.39 -0.51 7.98
C PHE A 134 1.56 0.46 8.19
N LEU A 135 2.06 0.64 9.42
CA LEU A 135 3.17 1.55 9.76
C LEU A 135 4.55 0.87 9.76
N ILE A 136 4.60 -0.47 9.69
CA ILE A 136 5.84 -1.27 9.68
C ILE A 136 6.03 -1.99 8.32
N MET A 137 5.19 -1.64 7.36
CA MET A 137 5.39 -1.88 5.94
C MET A 137 6.66 -1.22 5.48
#